data_AF-A0A5D2JG08-F1
#
_entry.id   AF-A0A5D2JG08-F1
#
_cell.length_a   1.000
_cell.length_b   1.000
_cell.length_c   1.000
_cell.angle_alpha   90.00
_cell.angle_beta   90.00
_cell.angle_gamma   90.00
#
_symmetry.space_group_name_H-M   'P 1'
#
loop_
_entity.id
_entity.type
_entity.pdbx_description
1 polymer ?
#
loop_
_entity_poly.entity_id
_entity_poly.type
_entity_poly.pdbx_seq_one_letter_code
_entity_poly.pdbx_strand_id
1 'polypeptide(L)'
;MELELEDPNYQNNKSKSLVTKGTAPFLLKTYALLEEAEEGGGGEYKKIVSWNDEGNGFIVWSPTDFSDLTLPRYFKHNNFSSFIRQLNTYGFKKTSSKRWEFKHEKFKRGYKHMLVEITRKKTEATTAFLKSNCGDEDNMMMKNGNQQTLMEENENLRKEKVELETQIAQFKALEIKLLDCIAQHMGPK
;
A
#
# COMPACT_ATOMS: atom_id res chain seq x y z
N MET A 1 7.94 -60.40 21.60
CA MET A 1 7.35 -59.87 20.36
C MET A 1 6.79 -58.51 20.72
N GLU A 2 7.55 -57.49 20.40
CA GLU A 2 7.13 -56.10 20.42
C GLU A 2 5.88 -55.90 19.57
N LEU A 3 4.97 -55.05 20.02
CA LEU A 3 4.52 -53.90 19.25
C LEU A 3 3.89 -52.87 20.21
N GLU A 4 4.37 -51.66 20.06
CA GLU A 4 4.33 -50.53 20.99
C GLU A 4 2.95 -49.91 21.13
N LEU A 5 2.78 -49.28 22.29
CA LEU A 5 1.64 -48.49 22.74
C LEU A 5 1.33 -47.33 21.77
N GLU A 6 0.05 -47.11 21.48
CA GLU A 6 -0.41 -45.88 20.84
C GLU A 6 -0.18 -44.68 21.78
N ASP A 7 0.71 -43.77 21.39
CA ASP A 7 0.87 -42.47 22.03
C ASP A 7 -0.22 -41.49 21.56
N PRO A 8 -1.07 -40.94 22.46
CA PRO A 8 -2.21 -40.09 22.08
C PRO A 8 -1.83 -38.61 21.82
N ASN A 9 -0.64 -38.32 21.29
CA ASN A 9 -0.17 -36.94 21.10
C ASN A 9 0.32 -36.64 19.68
N TYR A 10 -0.53 -36.89 18.67
CA TYR A 10 -0.24 -36.58 17.26
C TYR A 10 -0.95 -35.32 16.72
N GLN A 11 -1.50 -34.46 17.59
CA GLN A 11 -2.23 -33.26 17.14
C GLN A 11 -1.69 -31.91 17.59
N ASN A 12 -0.48 -31.81 18.15
CA ASN A 12 0.01 -30.52 18.69
C ASN A 12 1.29 -29.96 18.06
N ASN A 13 1.50 -30.12 16.74
CA ASN A 13 2.78 -29.76 16.13
C ASN A 13 2.69 -28.86 14.89
N LYS A 14 1.52 -28.32 14.50
CA LYS A 14 1.40 -27.49 13.27
C LYS A 14 1.27 -25.98 13.48
N SER A 15 1.58 -25.46 14.68
CA SER A 15 1.56 -24.01 14.90
C SER A 15 2.53 -23.53 15.98
N LYS A 16 3.76 -24.05 16.04
CA LYS A 16 4.85 -23.27 16.64
C LYS A 16 5.34 -22.27 15.59
N SER A 17 4.51 -21.24 15.41
CA SER A 17 4.85 -20.00 14.71
C SER A 17 6.23 -19.57 15.19
N LEU A 18 7.19 -19.48 14.26
CA LEU A 18 8.43 -18.74 14.43
C LEU A 18 8.05 -17.27 14.67
N VAL A 19 7.60 -16.94 15.88
CA VAL A 19 7.53 -15.58 16.35
C VAL A 19 8.98 -15.16 16.57
N THR A 20 9.60 -14.66 15.50
CA THR A 20 10.88 -13.98 15.57
C THR A 20 10.72 -12.80 16.52
N LYS A 21 11.22 -12.94 17.75
CA LYS A 21 11.26 -11.85 18.74
C LYS A 21 11.89 -10.62 18.07
N GLY A 22 11.07 -9.62 17.73
CA GLY A 22 11.51 -8.36 17.12
C GLY A 22 10.84 -7.98 15.80
N THR A 23 10.24 -8.92 15.06
CA THR A 23 9.57 -8.57 13.79
C THR A 23 8.20 -7.95 14.06
N ALA A 24 7.90 -6.82 13.40
CA ALA A 24 6.61 -6.16 13.55
C ALA A 24 5.45 -7.06 13.10
N PRO A 25 4.34 -7.15 13.87
CA PRO A 25 3.18 -7.99 13.50
C PRO A 25 2.59 -7.68 12.13
N PHE A 26 2.63 -6.40 11.72
CA PHE A 26 2.21 -5.99 10.38
C PHE A 26 2.96 -6.75 9.29
N LEU A 27 4.29 -6.83 9.39
CA LEU A 27 5.14 -7.48 8.39
C LEU A 27 4.90 -8.99 8.33
N LEU A 28 4.79 -9.64 9.51
CA LEU A 28 4.50 -11.07 9.59
C LEU A 28 3.16 -11.41 8.94
N LYS A 29 2.13 -10.60 9.19
CA LYS A 29 0.81 -10.76 8.59
C LYS A 29 0.81 -10.51 7.09
N THR A 30 1.49 -9.46 6.64
CA THR A 30 1.66 -9.16 5.21
C THR A 30 2.42 -10.23 4.47
N TYR A 31 3.40 -10.87 5.11
CA TYR A 31 4.11 -11.98 4.51
C TYR A 31 3.23 -13.24 4.46
N ALA A 32 2.56 -13.58 5.56
CA ALA A 32 1.67 -14.74 5.64
C ALA A 32 0.51 -14.66 4.64
N LEU A 33 -0.09 -13.47 4.43
CA LEU A 33 -1.16 -13.32 3.44
C LEU A 33 -0.67 -13.55 2.00
N LEU A 34 0.58 -13.23 1.71
CA LEU A 34 1.19 -13.49 0.40
C LEU A 34 1.58 -14.95 0.21
N GLU A 35 2.07 -15.61 1.26
CA GLU A 35 2.31 -17.07 1.27
C GLU A 35 1.00 -17.82 0.99
N GLU A 36 -0.10 -17.47 1.69
CA GLU A 36 -1.39 -18.13 1.49
C GLU A 36 -1.97 -17.88 0.09
N ALA A 37 -1.83 -16.66 -0.44
CA ALA A 37 -2.25 -16.34 -1.80
C ALA A 37 -1.47 -17.13 -2.87
N GLU A 38 -0.23 -17.52 -2.59
CA GLU A 38 0.62 -18.33 -3.46
C GLU A 38 0.34 -19.84 -3.32
N GLU A 39 0.24 -20.35 -2.10
CA GLU A 39 -0.05 -21.76 -1.80
C GLU A 39 -1.46 -22.20 -2.21
N GLY A 40 -2.42 -21.27 -2.22
CA GLY A 40 -3.82 -21.50 -2.62
C GLY A 40 -4.04 -21.86 -4.09
N GLY A 41 -3.01 -22.27 -4.83
CA GLY A 41 -3.14 -22.93 -6.14
C GLY A 41 -3.73 -22.07 -7.26
N GLY A 42 -3.63 -20.74 -7.17
CA GLY A 42 -4.08 -19.83 -8.23
C GLY A 42 -5.59 -19.58 -8.30
N GLY A 43 -6.32 -19.80 -7.20
CA GLY A 43 -7.73 -19.41 -7.07
C GLY A 43 -7.95 -17.88 -7.05
N GLU A 44 -9.15 -17.46 -6.61
CA GLU A 44 -9.57 -16.04 -6.57
C GLU A 44 -8.57 -15.12 -5.82
N TYR A 45 -7.88 -15.62 -4.80
CA TYR A 45 -6.90 -14.84 -4.03
C TYR A 45 -5.69 -14.34 -4.84
N LYS A 46 -5.18 -15.14 -5.80
CA LYS A 46 -4.08 -14.69 -6.67
C LYS A 46 -4.51 -13.52 -7.56
N LYS A 47 -5.81 -13.39 -7.86
CA LYS A 47 -6.38 -12.25 -8.59
C LYS A 47 -6.53 -11.01 -7.72
N ILE A 48 -6.34 -11.11 -6.41
CA ILE A 48 -6.45 -10.00 -5.46
C ILE A 48 -5.06 -9.48 -5.09
N VAL A 49 -4.16 -10.38 -4.69
CA VAL A 49 -2.79 -10.03 -4.29
C VAL A 49 -1.83 -11.17 -4.62
N SER A 50 -0.60 -10.85 -5.03
CA SER A 50 0.45 -11.84 -5.25
C SER A 50 1.83 -11.26 -5.04
N TRP A 51 2.84 -12.12 -4.86
CA TRP A 51 4.22 -11.74 -5.12
C TRP A 51 4.36 -11.21 -6.55
N ASN A 52 5.32 -10.29 -6.76
CA ASN A 52 5.75 -9.96 -8.10
C ASN A 52 6.66 -11.06 -8.68
N ASP A 53 6.90 -11.01 -9.99
CA ASP A 53 7.66 -12.07 -10.68
C ASP A 53 9.08 -12.24 -10.12
N GLU A 54 9.70 -11.13 -9.69
CA GLU A 54 11.04 -11.09 -9.09
C GLU A 54 11.09 -11.59 -7.64
N GLY A 55 9.93 -11.73 -6.97
CA GLY A 55 9.83 -12.13 -5.56
C GLY A 55 10.42 -11.12 -4.56
N ASN A 56 10.67 -9.87 -4.97
CA ASN A 56 11.23 -8.80 -4.12
C ASN A 56 10.19 -7.74 -3.73
N GLY A 57 8.92 -8.05 -3.96
CA GLY A 57 7.78 -7.20 -3.67
C GLY A 57 6.49 -7.92 -3.99
N PHE A 58 5.39 -7.20 -3.91
CA PHE A 58 4.06 -7.74 -4.16
C PHE A 58 3.18 -6.73 -4.89
N ILE A 59 2.15 -7.26 -5.54
CA ILE A 59 1.18 -6.51 -6.34
C ILE A 59 -0.20 -6.72 -5.74
N VAL A 60 -0.92 -5.62 -5.50
CA VAL A 60 -2.36 -5.64 -5.23
C VAL A 60 -3.09 -5.38 -6.54
N TRP A 61 -3.80 -6.38 -7.04
CA TRP A 61 -4.48 -6.35 -8.34
C TRP A 61 -5.84 -5.66 -8.24
N SER A 62 -6.58 -5.93 -7.17
CA SER A 62 -7.90 -5.35 -6.89
C SER A 62 -7.91 -4.74 -5.48
N PRO A 63 -7.77 -3.40 -5.34
CA PRO A 63 -7.81 -2.73 -4.04
C PRO A 63 -9.15 -2.93 -3.30
N THR A 64 -10.25 -3.01 -4.04
CA THR A 64 -11.59 -3.21 -3.49
C THR A 64 -11.70 -4.61 -2.87
N ASP A 65 -11.41 -5.66 -3.63
CA ASP A 65 -11.48 -7.04 -3.11
C ASP A 65 -10.43 -7.30 -2.02
N PHE A 66 -9.26 -6.67 -2.13
CA PHE A 66 -8.25 -6.73 -1.09
C PHE A 66 -8.77 -6.10 0.22
N SER A 67 -9.48 -4.98 0.12
CA SER A 67 -10.09 -4.31 1.26
C SER A 67 -11.17 -5.16 1.91
N ASP A 68 -12.09 -5.72 1.12
CA ASP A 68 -13.28 -6.37 1.66
C ASP A 68 -13.03 -7.84 2.06
N LEU A 69 -12.23 -8.56 1.29
CA LEU A 69 -12.04 -10.01 1.46
C LEU A 69 -10.74 -10.36 2.18
N THR A 70 -9.67 -9.59 1.95
CA THR A 70 -8.33 -9.96 2.46
C THR A 70 -8.00 -9.25 3.77
N LEU A 71 -8.16 -7.92 3.85
CA LEU A 71 -7.75 -7.15 5.02
C LEU A 71 -8.43 -7.61 6.33
N PRO A 72 -9.76 -7.89 6.40
CA PRO A 72 -10.42 -8.33 7.63
C PRO A 72 -9.91 -9.67 8.18
N ARG A 73 -9.34 -10.53 7.32
CA ARG A 73 -8.81 -11.84 7.71
C ARG A 73 -7.48 -11.72 8.48
N TYR A 74 -6.66 -10.72 8.16
CA TYR A 74 -5.32 -10.54 8.76
C TYR A 74 -5.23 -9.32 9.68
N PHE A 75 -6.01 -8.27 9.43
CA PHE A 75 -5.97 -6.98 10.10
C PHE A 75 -7.32 -6.63 10.72
N LYS A 76 -7.32 -5.75 11.72
CA LYS A 76 -8.54 -5.32 12.43
C LYS A 76 -9.28 -4.18 11.71
N HIS A 77 -9.13 -4.07 10.39
CA HIS A 77 -9.77 -3.07 9.53
C HIS A 77 -9.83 -3.60 8.11
N ASN A 78 -10.73 -3.04 7.29
CA ASN A 78 -10.81 -3.27 5.84
C ASN A 78 -10.25 -2.08 5.02
N ASN A 79 -9.71 -1.05 5.66
CA ASN A 79 -9.31 0.17 4.95
C ASN A 79 -7.94 0.01 4.23
N PHE A 80 -7.95 0.09 2.90
CA PHE A 80 -6.73 0.05 2.07
C PHE A 80 -5.71 1.14 2.43
N SER A 81 -6.16 2.37 2.66
CA SER A 81 -5.27 3.50 2.99
C SER A 81 -4.52 3.27 4.30
N SER A 82 -5.15 2.60 5.28
CA SER A 82 -4.49 2.20 6.53
C SER A 82 -3.38 1.17 6.27
N PHE A 83 -3.61 0.23 5.37
CA PHE A 83 -2.59 -0.73 4.94
C PHE A 83 -1.43 -0.02 4.22
N ILE A 84 -1.72 0.90 3.29
CA ILE A 84 -0.69 1.72 2.61
C ILE A 84 0.11 2.55 3.60
N ARG A 85 -0.53 3.16 4.60
CA ARG A 85 0.17 3.92 5.65
C ARG A 85 1.16 3.04 6.42
N GLN A 86 0.79 1.81 6.72
CA GLN A 86 1.69 0.86 7.37
C GLN A 86 2.86 0.49 6.46
N LEU A 87 2.62 0.21 5.17
CA LEU A 87 3.70 -0.01 4.18
C LEU A 87 4.69 1.15 4.15
N ASN A 88 4.19 2.39 4.07
CA ASN A 88 5.03 3.59 4.06
C ASN A 88 5.85 3.75 5.35
N THR A 89 5.25 3.41 6.49
CA THR A 89 5.89 3.43 7.81
C THR A 89 7.08 2.48 7.89
N TYR A 90 7.02 1.33 7.22
CA TYR A 90 8.10 0.35 7.12
C TYR A 90 8.95 0.53 5.84
N GLY A 91 8.79 1.64 5.13
CA GLY A 91 9.69 2.02 4.04
C GLY A 91 9.48 1.32 2.71
N PHE A 92 8.37 0.60 2.52
CA PHE A 92 8.01 0.06 1.21
C PHE A 92 7.84 1.20 0.20
N LYS A 93 8.25 0.94 -1.05
CA LYS A 93 8.15 1.90 -2.14
C LYS A 93 7.17 1.39 -3.19
N LYS A 94 6.25 2.26 -3.64
CA LYS A 94 5.44 1.99 -4.82
C LYS A 94 6.34 2.08 -6.05
N THR A 95 6.32 1.07 -6.91
CA THR A 95 7.24 0.98 -8.07
C THR A 95 6.55 1.16 -9.42
N SER A 96 5.24 1.32 -9.44
CA SER A 96 4.44 1.57 -10.63
C SER A 96 3.42 2.68 -10.39
N SER A 97 3.20 3.56 -11.37
CA SER A 97 2.09 4.52 -11.34
C SER A 97 0.74 3.84 -11.60
N LYS A 98 0.73 2.86 -12.52
CA LYS A 98 -0.47 2.16 -13.00
C LYS A 98 -0.89 0.97 -12.15
N ARG A 99 0.04 0.37 -11.38
CA ARG A 99 -0.21 -0.81 -10.54
C ARG A 99 0.09 -0.51 -9.09
N TRP A 100 -0.62 -1.17 -8.18
CA TRP A 100 -0.32 -1.14 -6.75
C TRP A 100 0.79 -2.14 -6.41
N GLU A 101 1.97 -1.95 -7.02
CA GLU A 101 3.16 -2.76 -6.78
C GLU A 101 4.07 -2.09 -5.75
N PHE A 102 4.42 -2.83 -4.70
CA PHE A 102 5.25 -2.38 -3.60
C PHE A 102 6.47 -3.27 -3.43
N LYS A 103 7.65 -2.65 -3.32
CA LYS A 103 8.93 -3.36 -3.09
C LYS A 103 9.60 -2.88 -1.81
N HIS A 104 10.36 -3.77 -1.18
CA HIS A 104 11.28 -3.46 -0.08
C HIS A 104 12.47 -4.41 -0.10
N GLU A 105 13.67 -3.90 0.13
CA GLU A 105 14.93 -4.67 -0.02
C GLU A 105 14.95 -5.96 0.81
N LYS A 106 14.44 -5.89 2.04
CA LYS A 106 14.41 -7.00 3.00
C LYS A 106 13.09 -7.77 3.05
N PHE A 107 12.15 -7.46 2.15
CA PHE A 107 10.88 -8.17 2.03
C PHE A 107 10.89 -9.02 0.77
N LYS A 108 11.32 -10.29 0.89
CA LYS A 108 11.52 -11.18 -0.26
C LYS A 108 10.85 -12.53 -0.06
N ARG A 109 10.24 -13.07 -1.12
CA ARG A 109 9.64 -14.40 -1.16
C ARG A 109 10.67 -15.47 -0.77
N GLY A 110 10.29 -16.36 0.14
CA GLY A 110 11.16 -17.40 0.70
C GLY A 110 12.11 -16.95 1.81
N TYR A 111 12.27 -15.64 2.06
CA TYR A 111 13.22 -15.09 3.04
C TYR A 111 12.52 -14.42 4.23
N LYS A 112 11.60 -15.15 4.86
CA LYS A 112 10.81 -14.67 6.03
C LYS A 112 11.67 -14.17 7.20
N HIS A 113 12.87 -14.72 7.38
CA HIS A 113 13.78 -14.31 8.46
C HIS A 113 14.29 -12.87 8.30
N MET A 114 14.36 -12.34 7.07
CA MET A 114 14.82 -10.97 6.80
C MET A 114 13.84 -9.90 7.28
N LEU A 115 12.59 -10.27 7.59
CA LEU A 115 11.58 -9.34 8.08
C LEU A 115 11.98 -8.64 9.40
N VAL A 116 12.85 -9.26 10.20
CA VAL A 116 13.38 -8.67 11.44
C VAL A 116 14.25 -7.43 11.19
N GLU A 117 14.86 -7.31 10.00
CA GLU A 117 15.68 -6.16 9.61
C GLU A 117 14.84 -4.95 9.19
N ILE A 118 13.55 -5.14 8.93
CA ILE A 118 12.65 -4.07 8.52
C ILE A 118 12.18 -3.29 9.75
N THR A 119 12.73 -2.09 9.92
CA THR A 119 12.40 -1.21 11.04
C THR A 119 11.46 -0.08 10.62
N ARG A 120 10.73 0.46 11.59
CA ARG A 120 9.86 1.62 11.38
C ARG A 120 10.73 2.85 11.09
N LYS A 121 10.41 3.60 10.04
CA LYS A 121 11.02 4.91 9.80
C LYS A 121 10.73 5.84 10.97
N LYS A 122 11.79 6.40 11.57
CA LYS A 122 11.64 7.52 12.50
C LYS A 122 11.11 8.69 11.68
N THR A 123 9.87 9.07 11.93
CA THR A 123 9.38 10.37 11.50
C THR A 123 10.10 11.36 12.41
N GLU A 124 11.01 12.16 11.87
CA GLU A 124 11.43 13.39 12.55
C GLU A 124 10.20 14.29 12.57
N ALA A 125 9.34 14.06 13.56
CA ALA A 125 8.35 15.04 13.94
C ALA A 125 9.17 16.26 14.37
N THR A 126 8.91 17.39 13.73
CA THR A 126 9.29 18.72 14.16
C THR A 126 8.97 18.90 15.65
N THR A 127 9.91 18.52 16.51
CA THR A 127 10.07 19.08 17.85
C THR A 127 10.73 20.44 17.69
N ALA A 128 10.04 21.36 17.00
CA ALA A 128 10.44 22.76 16.86
C ALA A 128 9.84 23.65 17.96
N PHE A 129 9.26 23.05 19.01
CA PHE A 129 8.88 23.77 20.22
C PHE A 129 9.39 22.96 21.42
N LEU A 130 10.39 23.52 22.13
CA LEU A 130 11.01 23.06 23.37
C LEU A 130 12.19 22.07 23.25
N LYS A 131 13.36 22.54 22.79
CA LYS A 131 14.56 22.75 23.66
C LYS A 131 15.82 23.00 22.82
N SER A 132 16.54 24.04 23.23
CA SER A 132 17.77 24.58 22.67
C SER A 132 19.04 23.73 22.96
N ASN A 133 20.03 23.92 22.08
CA ASN A 133 21.49 23.79 22.23
C ASN A 133 22.17 22.41 22.31
N CYS A 134 22.76 21.96 21.19
CA CYS A 134 24.22 21.84 21.01
C CYS A 134 24.50 21.73 19.50
N GLY A 135 25.49 22.47 19.00
CA GLY A 135 25.80 22.61 17.58
C GLY A 135 26.48 21.39 16.97
N ASP A 136 26.26 21.23 15.66
CA ASP A 136 27.30 20.93 14.67
C ASP A 136 26.72 21.29 13.29
N GLU A 137 27.26 22.35 12.70
CA GLU A 137 26.98 22.78 11.33
C GLU A 137 27.79 21.93 10.35
N ASP A 138 27.26 20.77 9.94
CA ASP A 138 27.54 20.21 8.60
C ASP A 138 26.62 19.01 8.31
N ASN A 139 25.50 19.21 7.62
CA ASN A 139 24.95 18.21 6.67
C ASN A 139 23.76 18.80 5.89
N MET A 140 24.05 19.75 5.03
CA MET A 140 23.14 20.13 3.97
C MET A 140 23.16 19.02 2.91
N MET A 141 21.97 18.53 2.55
CA MET A 141 21.67 17.75 1.32
C MET A 141 21.61 16.21 1.44
N MET A 142 20.43 15.71 1.79
CA MET A 142 19.85 14.53 1.14
C MET A 142 18.36 14.78 0.89
N LYS A 143 18.06 15.56 -0.15
CA LYS A 143 16.73 15.55 -0.76
C LYS A 143 16.55 14.17 -1.37
N ASN A 144 15.67 13.37 -0.78
CA ASN A 144 15.22 12.12 -1.38
C ASN A 144 14.72 12.43 -2.80
N GLY A 145 15.39 11.94 -3.85
CA GLY A 145 14.97 12.17 -5.26
C GLY A 145 13.52 11.75 -5.54
N ASN A 146 12.95 10.91 -4.68
CA ASN A 146 11.56 10.49 -4.70
C ASN A 146 10.57 11.54 -4.17
N GLN A 147 11.01 12.43 -3.26
CA GLN A 147 10.17 13.53 -2.76
C GLN A 147 10.03 14.62 -3.81
N GLN A 148 11.10 14.90 -4.56
CA GLN A 148 11.09 15.87 -5.65
C GLN A 148 10.15 15.42 -6.78
N THR A 149 10.27 14.15 -7.21
CA THR A 149 9.42 13.55 -8.25
C THR A 149 7.95 13.44 -7.83
N LEU A 150 7.67 13.05 -6.58
CA LEU A 150 6.30 13.02 -6.06
C LEU A 150 5.68 14.43 -5.93
N MET A 151 6.47 15.45 -5.61
CA MET A 151 6.00 16.84 -5.57
C MET A 151 5.68 17.35 -6.98
N GLU A 152 6.55 17.06 -7.95
CA GLU A 152 6.37 17.43 -9.35
C GLU A 152 5.15 16.74 -10.00
N GLU A 153 4.95 15.44 -9.72
CA GLU A 153 3.77 14.70 -10.17
C GLU A 153 2.48 15.28 -9.55
N ASN A 154 2.51 15.65 -8.26
CA ASN A 154 1.37 16.31 -7.61
C ASN A 154 1.06 17.70 -8.20
N GLU A 155 2.08 18.47 -8.58
CA GLU A 155 1.85 19.74 -9.28
C GLU A 155 1.27 19.54 -10.66
N ASN A 156 1.77 18.56 -11.42
CA ASN A 156 1.25 18.24 -12.74
C ASN A 156 -0.21 17.76 -12.68
N LEU A 157 -0.54 16.88 -11.72
CA LEU A 157 -1.92 16.45 -11.47
C LEU A 157 -2.84 17.61 -11.08
N ARG A 158 -2.32 18.60 -10.32
CA ARG A 158 -3.08 19.81 -10.00
C ARG A 158 -3.36 20.67 -11.22
N LYS A 159 -2.38 20.82 -12.12
CA LYS A 159 -2.56 21.55 -13.39
C LYS A 159 -3.58 20.85 -14.29
N GLU A 160 -3.45 19.54 -14.46
CA GLU A 160 -4.40 18.75 -15.27
C GLU A 160 -5.82 18.79 -14.69
N LYS A 161 -5.94 18.74 -13.36
CA LYS A 161 -7.23 18.91 -12.68
C LYS A 161 -7.88 20.27 -12.99
N VAL A 162 -7.11 21.36 -12.92
CA VAL A 162 -7.62 22.72 -13.22
C VAL A 162 -8.03 22.84 -14.68
N GLU A 163 -7.26 22.23 -15.59
CA GLU A 163 -7.57 22.20 -17.03
C GLU A 163 -8.88 21.47 -17.31
N LEU A 164 -9.07 20.27 -16.74
CA LEU A 164 -10.31 19.51 -16.88
C LEU A 164 -11.51 20.25 -16.27
N GLU A 165 -11.34 20.88 -15.10
CA GLU A 165 -12.39 21.71 -14.48
C GLU A 165 -12.77 22.90 -15.38
N THR A 166 -11.79 23.51 -16.04
CA THR A 166 -12.01 24.60 -17.00
C THR A 166 -12.78 24.13 -18.22
N GLN A 167 -12.41 22.98 -18.80
CA GLN A 167 -13.14 22.40 -19.94
C GLN A 167 -14.58 22.06 -19.56
N ILE A 168 -14.82 21.47 -18.39
CA ILE A 168 -16.18 21.20 -17.88
C ILE A 168 -16.98 22.50 -17.77
N ALA A 169 -16.39 23.57 -17.24
CA ALA A 169 -17.06 24.86 -17.13
C ALA A 169 -17.41 25.44 -18.50
N GLN A 170 -16.51 25.32 -19.49
CA GLN A 170 -16.77 25.77 -20.86
C GLN A 170 -17.91 24.99 -21.53
N PHE A 171 -17.93 23.66 -21.40
CA PHE A 171 -19.01 22.83 -21.93
C PHE A 171 -20.35 23.19 -21.30
N LYS A 172 -20.41 23.39 -19.98
CA LYS A 172 -21.62 23.85 -19.28
C LYS A 172 -22.08 25.23 -19.77
N ALA A 173 -21.13 26.15 -20.00
CA ALA A 173 -21.48 27.47 -20.52
C ALA A 173 -22.03 27.42 -21.96
N LEU A 174 -21.50 26.53 -22.80
CA LEU A 174 -22.03 26.29 -24.15
C LEU A 174 -23.42 25.67 -24.11
N GLU A 175 -23.64 24.71 -23.21
CA GLU A 175 -24.94 24.08 -22.99
C GLU A 175 -26.00 25.12 -22.60
N ILE A 176 -25.69 26.02 -21.67
CA ILE A 176 -26.58 27.13 -21.28
C ILE A 176 -26.90 28.03 -22.47
N LYS A 177 -25.89 28.43 -23.26
CA LYS A 177 -26.10 29.27 -24.45
C LYS A 177 -26.97 28.59 -25.50
N LEU A 178 -26.81 27.28 -25.67
CA LEU A 178 -27.59 26.49 -26.62
C LEU A 178 -29.05 26.39 -26.17
N LEU A 179 -29.29 26.15 -24.88
CA LEU A 179 -30.63 26.14 -24.30
C LEU A 179 -31.32 27.51 -24.42
N ASP A 180 -30.59 28.60 -24.18
CA ASP A 180 -31.12 29.96 -24.30
C ASP A 180 -31.48 30.30 -25.76
N CYS A 181 -30.63 29.90 -26.72
CA CYS A 181 -30.91 30.06 -28.15
C CYS A 181 -32.18 29.31 -28.60
N ILE A 182 -32.36 28.07 -28.11
CA ILE A 182 -33.54 27.27 -28.39
C ILE A 182 -34.79 27.93 -27.77
N ALA A 183 -34.71 28.41 -26.53
CA ALA A 183 -35.82 29.09 -25.85
C ALA A 183 -36.26 30.38 -26.58
N GLN A 184 -35.31 31.12 -27.16
CA GLN A 184 -35.60 32.35 -27.92
C GLN A 184 -36.26 32.09 -29.28
N HIS A 185 -35.98 30.95 -29.93
CA HIS A 185 -36.53 30.62 -31.25
C HIS A 185 -37.78 29.71 -31.19
N MET A 186 -38.11 29.15 -30.02
CA MET A 186 -39.24 28.25 -29.78
C MET A 186 -40.26 28.83 -28.77
N GLY A 187 -40.48 30.16 -28.80
CA GLY A 187 -41.54 30.80 -28.01
C GLY A 187 -42.95 30.32 -28.41
N PRO A 188 -43.94 30.29 -27.48
CA PRO A 188 -45.23 29.63 -27.68
C PRO A 188 -46.03 30.29 -28.82
N LYS A 189 -46.59 29.43 -29.68
CA LYS A 189 -47.58 29.82 -30.72
C LYS A 189 -48.86 30.37 -30.10
#